data_AF-A0A8T6UZB1-F1
#
_entry.id   AF-A0A8T6UZB1-F1
#
_cell.length_a   1.000
_cell.length_b   1.000
_cell.length_c   1.000
_cell.angle_alpha   90.00
_cell.angle_beta   90.00
_cell.angle_gamma   90.00
#
_symmetry.space_group_name_H-M   'P 1'
#
loop_
_entity.id
_entity.type
_entity.pdbx_description
1 polymer ?
#
loop_
_entity_poly.entity_id
_entity_poly.type
_entity_poly.pdbx_seq_one_letter_code
_entity_poly.pdbx_strand_id
1 'polypeptide(L)'
;IEKLGFDPYPGTLNLKLTTEYDMKTRSELETYPSIELRGFKDETRTFGPVKCYPAIINNKVKGAIIFAMRSHYDSSVLEIIAPHFLRSQLKLKDGNKVKVEVLILP
;
A
#
# COMPACT_ATOMS: atom_id res chain seq x y z
N ILE A 1 5.00 -3.72 -14.28
CA ILE A 1 5.86 -2.50 -14.42
C ILE A 1 5.07 -1.28 -14.88
N GLU A 2 4.32 -1.33 -16.00
CA GLU A 2 3.85 -0.12 -16.71
C GLU A 2 3.07 0.92 -15.88
N LYS A 3 2.25 0.53 -14.91
CA LYS A 3 1.44 1.50 -14.13
C LYS A 3 2.10 2.02 -12.85
N LEU A 4 2.84 1.18 -12.13
CA LEU A 4 3.48 1.54 -10.85
C LEU A 4 4.95 1.95 -11.01
N GLY A 5 5.55 1.71 -12.17
CA GLY A 5 6.98 1.90 -12.40
C GLY A 5 7.87 0.83 -11.78
N PHE A 6 7.30 -0.23 -11.21
CA PHE A 6 8.05 -1.38 -10.67
C PHE A 6 7.26 -2.69 -10.75
N ASP A 7 7.94 -3.81 -10.50
CA ASP A 7 7.34 -5.13 -10.31
C ASP A 7 7.30 -5.45 -8.80
N PRO A 8 6.13 -5.64 -8.17
CA PRO A 8 6.05 -5.82 -6.73
C PRO A 8 6.57 -7.19 -6.27
N TYR A 9 7.29 -7.20 -5.14
CA TYR A 9 7.59 -8.42 -4.42
C TYR A 9 6.29 -9.14 -4.01
N PRO A 10 6.21 -10.48 -4.07
CA PRO A 10 5.02 -11.22 -3.67
C PRO A 10 4.67 -11.03 -2.18
N GLY A 11 3.62 -10.23 -1.92
CA GLY A 11 3.08 -9.98 -0.59
C GLY A 11 2.97 -8.49 -0.25
N THR A 12 2.34 -8.20 0.89
CA THR A 12 2.14 -6.84 1.40
C THR A 12 2.82 -6.67 2.75
N LEU A 13 3.31 -5.46 3.04
CA LEU A 13 3.63 -5.02 4.38
C LEU A 13 2.39 -4.34 4.98
N ASN A 14 1.85 -4.92 6.04
CA ASN A 14 0.68 -4.38 6.72
C ASN A 14 1.12 -3.44 7.84
N LEU A 15 0.60 -2.22 7.82
CA LEU A 15 0.77 -1.23 8.88
C LEU A 15 -0.56 -1.00 9.58
N LYS A 16 -0.56 -1.09 10.90
CA LYS A 16 -1.69 -0.67 11.72
C LYS A 16 -1.57 0.82 12.01
N LEU A 17 -2.58 1.59 11.63
CA LEU A 17 -2.73 2.99 11.97
C LEU A 17 -3.17 3.07 13.43
N THR A 18 -2.41 3.80 14.25
CA THR A 18 -2.61 3.83 15.71
C THR A 18 -3.21 5.13 16.21
N THR A 19 -3.30 6.16 15.36
CA THR A 19 -3.84 7.47 15.72
C THR A 19 -5.05 7.81 14.87
N GLU A 20 -5.99 8.58 15.43
CA GLU A 20 -7.16 9.08 14.70
C GLU A 20 -6.73 9.97 13.52
N TYR A 21 -5.63 10.72 13.69
CA TYR A 21 -5.04 11.52 12.62
C TYR A 21 -4.66 10.64 11.43
N ASP A 22 -3.91 9.55 11.64
CA ASP A 22 -3.50 8.65 10.57
C ASP A 22 -4.71 8.00 9.88
N MET A 23 -5.72 7.61 10.65
CA MET A 23 -6.96 7.04 10.11
C MET A 23 -7.72 8.05 9.24
N LYS A 24 -7.79 9.32 9.67
CA LYS A 24 -8.40 10.41 8.91
C LYS A 24 -7.62 10.68 7.62
N THR A 25 -6.29 10.79 7.69
CA THR A 25 -5.43 10.97 6.51
C THR A 25 -5.57 9.82 5.52
N ARG A 26 -5.67 8.57 6.00
CA ARG A 26 -5.95 7.40 5.14
C ARG A 26 -7.31 7.51 4.44
N SER A 27 -8.35 7.98 5.13
CA SER A 27 -9.67 8.21 4.54
C SER A 27 -9.65 9.33 3.49
N GLU A 28 -8.99 10.45 3.80
CA GLU A 28 -8.81 11.57 2.88
C GLU A 28 -8.06 11.16 1.61
N LEU A 29 -7.11 10.22 1.71
CA LEU A 29 -6.35 9.72 0.56
C LEU A 29 -7.25 9.15 -0.55
N GLU A 30 -8.41 8.57 -0.20
CA GLU A 30 -9.35 8.01 -1.19
C GLU A 30 -9.98 9.06 -2.11
N THR A 31 -9.92 10.34 -1.72
CA THR A 31 -10.42 11.48 -2.51
C THR A 31 -9.42 11.98 -3.55
N TYR A 32 -8.14 11.60 -3.42
CA TYR A 32 -7.10 11.98 -4.36
C TYR A 32 -7.03 11.02 -5.56
N PRO A 33 -6.51 11.49 -6.72
CA PRO A 33 -6.26 10.64 -7.87
C PRO A 33 -5.41 9.42 -7.50
N SER A 34 -5.79 8.27 -8.03
CA SER A 34 -5.12 6.99 -7.75
C SER A 34 -4.77 6.27 -9.05
N ILE A 35 -3.75 5.42 -8.98
CA ILE A 35 -3.42 4.50 -10.07
C ILE A 35 -4.29 3.27 -9.90
N GLU A 36 -5.25 3.06 -10.80
CA GLU A 36 -6.10 1.87 -10.75
C GLU A 36 -5.43 0.70 -11.47
N LEU A 37 -5.22 -0.40 -10.74
CA LEU A 37 -4.85 -1.68 -11.32
C LEU A 37 -6.13 -2.50 -11.51
N ARG A 38 -6.33 -2.97 -12.74
CA ARG A 38 -7.48 -3.81 -13.06
C ARG A 38 -7.36 -5.13 -12.32
N GLY A 39 -8.50 -5.60 -11.80
CA GLY A 39 -8.59 -6.94 -11.27
C GLY A 39 -8.24 -7.98 -12.32
N PHE A 40 -7.75 -9.13 -11.87
CA PHE A 40 -7.45 -10.27 -12.72
C PHE A 40 -7.98 -11.54 -12.10
N LYS A 41 -8.13 -12.58 -12.90
CA LYS A 41 -8.55 -13.89 -12.43
C LYS A 41 -7.42 -14.87 -12.67
N ASP A 42 -7.10 -15.63 -11.64
CA ASP A 42 -6.22 -16.79 -11.73
C ASP A 42 -7.08 -18.07 -11.59
N GLU A 43 -6.48 -19.25 -11.80
CA GLU A 43 -7.19 -20.55 -11.80
C GLU A 43 -7.97 -20.81 -10.50
N THR A 44 -7.50 -20.25 -9.38
CA THR A 44 -8.04 -20.50 -8.04
C THR A 44 -8.84 -19.34 -7.44
N ARG A 45 -8.66 -18.10 -7.93
CA ARG A 45 -9.29 -16.91 -7.34
C ARG A 45 -9.40 -15.72 -8.28
N THR A 46 -10.42 -14.91 -8.06
CA THR A 46 -10.58 -13.61 -8.71
C THR A 46 -10.10 -12.50 -7.78
N PHE A 47 -9.23 -11.63 -8.28
CA PHE A 47 -8.79 -10.42 -7.62
C PHE A 47 -9.56 -9.24 -8.18
N GLY A 48 -10.20 -8.47 -7.30
CA GLY A 48 -10.87 -7.24 -7.68
C GLY A 48 -9.87 -6.14 -8.10
N PRO A 49 -10.36 -5.04 -8.68
CA PRO A 49 -9.53 -3.87 -8.92
C PRO A 49 -8.98 -3.33 -7.59
N VAL A 50 -7.78 -2.75 -7.66
CA VAL A 50 -7.14 -2.10 -6.53
C VAL A 50 -6.73 -0.68 -6.90
N LYS A 51 -6.90 0.25 -5.97
CA LYS A 51 -6.33 1.60 -6.07
C LYS A 51 -4.93 1.60 -5.50
N CYS A 52 -4.00 2.25 -6.18
CA CYS A 52 -2.63 2.38 -5.74
C CYS A 52 -2.21 3.84 -5.62
N TYR A 53 -1.48 4.15 -4.55
CA TYR A 53 -0.92 5.47 -4.30
C TYR A 53 0.60 5.36 -4.13
N PRO A 54 1.40 5.97 -5.02
CA PRO A 54 2.86 5.94 -4.89
C PRO A 54 3.30 6.50 -3.55
N ALA A 55 4.29 5.87 -2.93
CA ALA A 55 4.74 6.24 -1.60
C ALA A 55 6.24 6.01 -1.40
N ILE A 56 6.81 6.74 -0.44
CA ILE A 56 8.16 6.54 0.07
C ILE A 56 8.07 5.97 1.50
N ILE A 57 8.70 4.82 1.71
CA ILE A 57 8.70 4.10 2.98
C ILE A 57 10.03 4.38 3.70
N ASN A 58 9.93 4.86 4.94
CA ASN A 58 11.07 5.25 5.79
C ASN A 58 12.09 6.14 5.08
N ASN A 59 11.63 7.04 4.20
CA ASN A 59 12.46 7.94 3.37
C ASN A 59 13.52 7.22 2.52
N LYS A 60 13.35 5.92 2.23
CA LYS A 60 14.39 5.07 1.63
C LYS A 60 13.90 4.25 0.44
N VAL A 61 12.71 3.67 0.55
CA VAL A 61 12.21 2.70 -0.44
C VAL A 61 11.01 3.28 -1.15
N LYS A 62 11.03 3.25 -2.49
CA LYS A 62 9.85 3.53 -3.30
C LYS A 62 8.91 2.33 -3.26
N GLY A 63 7.63 2.60 -3.08
CA GLY A 63 6.58 1.59 -3.11
C GLY A 63 5.24 2.23 -3.43
N ALA A 64 4.17 1.53 -3.09
CA ALA A 64 2.82 2.05 -3.20
C ALA A 64 1.94 1.49 -2.07
N ILE A 65 0.99 2.30 -1.63
CA ILE A 65 -0.13 1.86 -0.82
C ILE A 65 -1.15 1.20 -1.76
N ILE A 66 -1.76 0.09 -1.34
CA ILE A 66 -2.85 -0.54 -2.07
C ILE A 66 -4.14 -0.52 -1.25
N PHE A 67 -5.25 -0.17 -1.90
CA PHE A 67 -6.60 -0.31 -1.36
C PHE A 67 -7.41 -1.27 -2.24
N ALA A 68 -7.73 -2.44 -1.69
CA ALA A 68 -8.67 -3.35 -2.32
C ALA A 68 -10.11 -2.90 -2.05
N MET A 69 -10.95 -2.88 -3.08
CA MET A 69 -12.38 -2.50 -2.94
C MET A 69 -13.19 -3.45 -2.03
N ARG A 70 -12.65 -4.63 -1.71
CA ARG A 70 -13.18 -5.57 -0.71
C ARG A 70 -12.04 -6.04 0.18
N SER A 71 -11.70 -5.26 1.21
CA SER A 71 -10.72 -5.69 2.23
C SER A 71 -11.41 -6.49 3.33
N HIS A 72 -10.71 -7.50 3.86
CA HIS A 72 -11.13 -8.25 5.06
C HIS A 72 -10.83 -7.49 6.37
N TYR A 73 -9.96 -6.49 6.31
CA TYR A 73 -9.58 -5.65 7.44
C TYR A 73 -10.35 -4.33 7.45
N ASP A 74 -10.58 -3.81 8.65
CA ASP A 74 -11.14 -2.48 8.86
C ASP A 74 -10.20 -1.37 8.34
N SER A 75 -10.68 -0.13 8.37
CA SER A 75 -9.92 1.03 7.90
C SER A 75 -8.67 1.37 8.75
N SER A 76 -8.33 0.57 9.77
CA SER A 76 -7.11 0.76 10.57
C SER A 76 -5.87 0.09 9.97
N VAL A 77 -6.01 -0.74 8.93
CA VAL A 77 -4.86 -1.40 8.28
C VAL A 77 -4.58 -0.80 6.92
N LEU A 78 -3.29 -0.50 6.67
CA LEU A 78 -2.75 0.00 5.43
C LEU A 78 -1.79 -1.03 4.84
N GLU A 79 -1.98 -1.38 3.58
CA GLU A 79 -1.18 -2.40 2.89
C GLU A 79 -0.19 -1.71 1.93
N ILE A 80 1.08 -2.13 1.98
CA ILE A 80 2.15 -1.55 1.16
C ILE A 80 2.78 -2.64 0.30
N ILE A 81 2.95 -2.31 -0.99
CA ILE A 81 3.75 -3.08 -1.94
C ILE A 81 5.02 -2.32 -2.31
N ALA A 82 6.07 -3.06 -2.64
CA ALA A 82 7.37 -2.52 -3.03
C ALA A 82 8.10 -3.54 -3.93
N PRO A 83 9.12 -3.14 -4.69
CA PRO A 83 9.89 -4.09 -5.52
C PRO A 83 10.72 -5.09 -4.73
N HIS A 84 10.83 -4.93 -3.42
CA HIS A 84 11.67 -5.74 -2.55
C HIS A 84 10.94 -6.12 -1.27
N PHE A 85 11.41 -7.19 -0.62
CA PHE A 85 10.89 -7.61 0.68
C PHE A 85 11.24 -6.59 1.78
N LEU A 86 10.29 -5.69 2.07
CA LEU A 86 10.48 -4.53 2.95
C LEU A 86 11.00 -4.89 4.35
N ARG A 87 10.53 -6.01 4.93
CA ARG A 87 10.98 -6.43 6.27
C ARG A 87 12.49 -6.71 6.30
N SER A 88 13.02 -7.37 5.27
CA SER A 88 14.46 -7.62 5.17
C SER A 88 15.22 -6.31 4.92
N GLN A 89 14.80 -5.53 3.91
CA GLN A 89 15.51 -4.32 3.51
C GLN A 89 15.54 -3.22 4.59
N LEU A 90 14.44 -3.06 5.33
CA LEU A 90 14.30 -2.08 6.39
C LEU A 90 14.52 -2.66 7.79
N LYS A 91 14.88 -3.95 7.88
CA LYS A 91 15.09 -4.70 9.14
C LYS A 91 13.91 -4.60 10.12
N LEU A 92 12.69 -4.67 9.59
CA LEU A 92 11.45 -4.49 10.36
C LEU A 92 11.00 -5.78 11.05
N LYS A 93 10.51 -5.62 12.28
CA LYS A 93 9.75 -6.61 13.05
C LYS A 93 8.37 -6.06 13.39
N ASP A 94 7.49 -6.93 13.85
CA ASP A 94 6.17 -6.50 14.32
C ASP A 94 6.31 -5.50 15.47
N GLY A 95 5.43 -4.49 15.49
CA GLY A 95 5.47 -3.37 16.42
C GLY A 95 6.45 -2.25 16.07
N ASN A 96 7.27 -2.40 15.01
CA ASN A 96 8.10 -1.29 14.55
C ASN A 96 7.25 -0.19 13.89
N LYS A 97 7.59 1.07 14.18
CA LYS A 97 6.99 2.22 13.52
C LYS A 97 7.61 2.41 12.15
N VAL A 98 6.77 2.70 11.16
CA VAL A 98 7.16 2.94 9.77
C VAL A 98 6.56 4.27 9.33
N LYS A 99 7.41 5.17 8.84
CA LYS A 99 6.95 6.41 8.19
C LYS A 99 6.59 6.07 6.74
N VAL A 100 5.41 6.50 6.31
CA VAL A 100 4.96 6.42 4.92
C VAL A 100 4.64 7.82 4.45
N GLU A 101 5.24 8.22 3.34
CA GLU A 101 4.98 9.50 2.70
C GLU A 101 4.32 9.24 1.36
N VAL A 102 3.09 9.72 1.18
CA VAL A 102 2.31 9.48 -0.03
C VAL A 102 2.57 10.59 -1.03
N LEU A 103 2.92 10.21 -2.25
CA LEU A 103 3.20 11.15 -3.33
C LEU A 103 1.87 11.44 -4.05
N ILE A 104 1.27 12.55 -3.67
CA ILE A 104 0.04 13.03 -4.28
C ILE A 104 0.42 13.71 -5.60
N LEU A 105 -0.16 13.23 -6.71
CA LEU A 105 -0.01 13.93 -7.98
C LEU A 105 -0.96 15.14 -7.97
N PRO A 106 -0.48 16.35 -8.37
CA PRO A 106 -1.32 17.53 -8.49
C PRO A 106 -2.39 17.39 -9.57
#